data_AF-A0A7C9ABI1-F1
#
_entry.id   AF-A0A7C9ABI1-F1
#
_cell.length_a   1.000
_cell.length_b   1.000
_cell.length_c   1.000
_cell.angle_alpha   90.00
_cell.angle_beta   90.00
_cell.angle_gamma   90.00
#
_symmetry.space_group_name_H-M   'P 1'
#
loop_
_entity.id
_entity.type
_entity.pdbx_description
1 polymer ?
#
loop_
_entity_poly.entity_id
_entity_poly.type
_entity_poly.pdbx_seq_one_letter_code
_entity_poly.pdbx_strand_id
1 'polypeptide(L)'
;FMLKRVWEVYQKSNKSWIDLIWAKYLYRSHVDFAEPKAHHSPLWKSLLSLKNHLLQNICIQSGNGADTSFWYDRWLPSGALASQLAIDLCSHFRVRDFPVDQTWDLNALFCWVPPTLIPQLLQISPSSNP
;
A
#
# COMPACT_ATOMS: atom_id res chain seq x y z
N PHE A 1 13.95 17.22 2.73
CA PHE A 1 14.57 16.52 1.59
C PHE A 1 14.43 14.99 1.64
N MET A 2 14.76 14.31 2.76
CA MET A 2 14.66 12.84 2.86
C MET A 2 13.23 12.30 2.83
N LEU A 3 12.28 13.03 3.43
CA LEU A 3 10.86 12.66 3.47
C LEU A 3 10.26 12.51 2.06
N LYS A 4 10.55 13.47 1.17
CA LYS A 4 10.16 13.44 -0.24
C LYS A 4 10.71 12.21 -0.96
N ARG A 5 11.93 11.77 -0.63
CA ARG A 5 12.53 10.56 -1.23
C ARG A 5 11.82 9.29 -0.79
N VAL A 6 11.42 9.20 0.48
CA VAL A 6 10.59 8.07 0.98
C VAL A 6 9.27 8.03 0.23
N TRP A 7 8.61 9.18 0.06
CA TRP A 7 7.36 9.29 -0.68
C TRP A 7 7.51 8.92 -2.17
N GLU A 8 8.64 9.29 -2.79
CA GLU A 8 8.95 8.93 -4.17
C GLU A 8 9.20 7.42 -4.34
N VAL A 9 9.88 6.78 -3.38
CA VAL A 9 10.04 5.31 -3.35
C VAL A 9 8.70 4.62 -3.16
N TYR A 10 7.86 5.14 -2.25
CA TYR A 10 6.54 4.60 -1.93
C TYR A 10 5.61 4.63 -3.15
N GLN A 11 5.53 5.75 -3.84
CA GLN A 11 4.72 5.89 -5.07
C GLN A 11 5.35 5.23 -6.31
N LYS A 12 6.52 4.59 -6.18
CA LYS A 12 7.28 4.05 -7.32
C LYS A 12 7.40 5.08 -8.47
N SER A 13 7.81 6.31 -8.15
CA SER A 13 7.88 7.36 -9.19
C SER A 13 8.89 7.01 -10.29
N ASN A 14 8.63 7.46 -11.51
CA ASN A 14 9.42 7.13 -12.70
C ASN A 14 10.81 7.81 -12.70
N LYS A 15 11.73 7.28 -11.88
CA LYS A 15 13.12 7.74 -11.75
C LYS A 15 14.04 6.53 -11.60
N SER A 16 15.15 6.50 -12.33
CA SER A 16 16.05 5.34 -12.39
C SER A 16 16.61 4.89 -11.03
N TRP A 17 16.84 5.82 -10.09
CA TRP A 17 17.32 5.45 -8.76
C TRP A 17 16.25 4.71 -7.93
N ILE A 18 14.97 4.94 -8.22
CA ILE A 18 13.85 4.23 -7.58
C ILE A 18 13.76 2.82 -8.12
N ASP A 19 13.91 2.65 -9.44
CA ASP A 19 13.99 1.31 -10.05
C ASP A 19 15.13 0.49 -9.44
N LEU A 20 16.29 1.12 -9.20
CA LEU A 20 17.42 0.48 -8.51
C LEU A 20 17.07 0.09 -7.07
N ILE A 21 16.42 0.97 -6.31
CA ILE A 21 15.97 0.65 -4.94
C ILE A 21 14.99 -0.52 -4.95
N TRP A 22 14.03 -0.52 -5.87
CA TRP A 22 13.03 -1.57 -6.00
C TRP A 22 13.66 -2.91 -6.38
N ALA A 23 14.55 -2.92 -7.37
CA ALA A 23 15.27 -4.11 -7.77
C ALA A 23 16.17 -4.66 -6.64
N LYS A 24 16.81 -3.77 -5.87
CA LYS A 24 17.80 -4.16 -4.85
C LYS A 24 17.17 -4.60 -3.52
N TYR A 25 16.12 -3.92 -3.08
CA TYR A 25 15.59 -4.08 -1.72
C TYR A 25 14.14 -4.57 -1.66
N LEU A 26 13.37 -4.39 -2.73
CA LEU A 26 11.92 -4.65 -2.76
C LEU A 26 11.56 -5.71 -3.82
N TYR A 27 12.52 -6.55 -4.21
CA TYR A 27 12.25 -7.62 -5.16
C TYR A 27 11.14 -8.53 -4.61
N ARG A 28 10.00 -8.56 -5.31
CA ARG A 28 8.78 -9.29 -4.92
C ARG A 28 8.23 -8.92 -3.53
N SER A 29 8.48 -7.71 -3.06
CA SER A 29 7.98 -7.22 -1.77
C SER A 29 7.38 -5.82 -1.92
N HIS A 30 6.49 -5.44 -1.00
CA HIS A 30 5.94 -4.09 -0.95
C HIS A 30 6.74 -3.20 0.00
N VAL A 31 6.77 -1.89 -0.25
CA VAL A 31 7.44 -0.92 0.61
C VAL A 31 6.89 -0.99 2.04
N ASP A 32 5.59 -1.26 2.21
CA ASP A 32 4.95 -1.42 3.52
C ASP A 32 5.57 -2.55 4.36
N PHE A 33 5.93 -3.68 3.75
CA PHE A 33 6.54 -4.83 4.45
C PHE A 33 8.07 -4.78 4.50
N ALA A 34 8.69 -3.74 3.97
CA ALA A 34 10.14 -3.64 3.95
C ALA A 34 10.70 -3.35 5.36
N GLU A 35 11.62 -4.21 5.79
CA GLU A 35 12.31 -4.14 7.08
C GLU A 35 13.84 -3.99 6.95
N PRO A 36 14.50 -3.31 7.91
CA PRO A 36 15.94 -3.12 7.87
C PRO A 36 16.69 -4.43 8.18
N LYS A 37 17.56 -4.87 7.26
CA LYS A 37 18.45 -6.03 7.45
C LYS A 37 19.89 -5.60 7.76
N ALA A 38 20.66 -6.48 8.40
CA ALA A 38 22.05 -6.18 8.79
C ALA A 38 22.92 -5.68 7.61
N HIS A 39 22.82 -6.36 6.47
CA HIS A 39 23.59 -6.07 5.24
C HIS A 39 23.04 -4.91 4.39
N HIS A 40 21.93 -4.29 4.78
CA HIS A 40 21.39 -3.14 4.06
C HIS A 40 22.27 -1.91 4.22
N SER A 41 22.29 -1.06 3.19
CA SER A 41 23.06 0.20 3.25
C SER A 41 22.51 1.13 4.34
N PRO A 42 23.37 1.98 4.95
CA PRO A 42 22.92 2.98 5.91
C PRO A 42 21.82 3.87 5.36
N LEU A 43 21.92 4.27 4.08
CA LEU A 43 20.90 5.06 3.40
C LEU A 43 19.53 4.37 3.39
N TRP A 44 19.48 3.08 3.04
CA TRP A 44 18.22 2.34 3.01
C TRP A 44 17.63 2.17 4.42
N LYS A 45 18.47 1.91 5.42
CA LYS A 45 18.04 1.85 6.83
C LYS A 45 17.43 3.18 7.28
N SER A 46 18.05 4.32 6.94
CA SER A 46 17.50 5.64 7.23
C SER A 46 16.17 5.91 6.51
N LEU A 47 16.03 5.48 5.25
CA LEU A 47 14.77 5.59 4.52
C LEU A 47 13.65 4.76 5.17
N LEU A 48 13.95 3.54 5.63
CA LEU A 48 12.99 2.69 6.34
C LEU A 48 12.59 3.23 7.71
N SER A 49 13.53 3.81 8.45
CA SER A 49 13.22 4.49 9.72
C SER A 49 12.23 5.65 9.50
N LEU A 50 12.48 6.48 8.49
CA LEU A 50 11.59 7.58 8.12
C LEU A 50 10.25 7.07 7.55
N LYS A 51 10.25 5.96 6.81
CA LYS A 51 9.04 5.28 6.31
C LYS A 51 8.08 4.99 7.47
N ASN A 52 8.59 4.38 8.54
CA ASN A 52 7.75 3.98 9.67
C ASN A 52 7.10 5.20 10.34
N HIS A 53 7.84 6.30 10.51
CA HIS A 53 7.29 7.54 11.06
C HIS A 53 6.29 8.23 10.13
N LEU A 54 6.57 8.22 8.82
CA LEU A 54 5.73 8.87 7.83
C LEU A 54 4.41 8.11 7.63
N LEU A 55 4.48 6.80 7.43
CA LEU A 55 3.31 6.01 7.08
C LEU A 55 2.37 5.76 8.27
N GLN A 56 2.86 5.89 9.52
CA GLN A 56 2.02 5.78 10.73
C GLN A 56 0.79 6.70 10.73
N ASN A 57 0.83 7.81 9.99
CA ASN A 57 -0.24 8.83 9.98
C ASN A 57 -0.80 9.11 8.58
N ILE A 58 -0.54 8.23 7.60
CA ILE A 58 -0.95 8.46 6.21
C ILE A 58 -1.73 7.23 5.72
N CYS A 59 -2.88 7.47 5.13
CA CYS A 59 -3.66 6.49 4.38
C CYS A 59 -3.62 6.85 2.89
N ILE A 60 -3.66 5.85 2.02
CA ILE A 60 -3.76 6.08 0.58
C ILE A 60 -5.17 6.56 0.25
N GLN A 61 -5.27 7.74 -0.37
CA GLN A 61 -6.47 8.12 -1.11
C GLN A 61 -6.36 7.52 -2.50
N SER A 62 -7.25 6.59 -2.84
CA SER A 62 -7.26 5.99 -4.17
C SER A 62 -7.62 7.08 -5.19
N GLY A 63 -6.76 7.31 -6.18
CA GLY A 63 -7.14 8.01 -7.41
C GLY A 63 -8.04 7.11 -8.27
N ASN A 64 -7.65 6.83 -9.51
CA ASN A 64 -8.38 5.94 -10.41
C ASN A 64 -8.22 4.42 -10.12
N GLY A 65 -7.49 4.06 -9.06
CA GLY A 65 -7.33 2.67 -8.60
C GLY A 65 -6.55 1.72 -9.53
N ALA A 66 -5.92 2.21 -10.60
CA ALA A 66 -5.25 1.37 -11.60
C ALA A 66 -3.87 0.84 -11.18
N ASP A 67 -3.14 1.62 -10.37
CA ASP A 67 -1.82 1.25 -9.85
C ASP A 67 -1.84 0.98 -8.34
N THR A 68 -3.03 0.98 -7.74
CA THR A 68 -3.24 0.76 -6.31
C THR A 68 -3.59 -0.72 -6.07
N SER A 69 -2.76 -1.42 -5.31
CA SER A 69 -3.00 -2.80 -4.85
C SER A 69 -4.09 -2.81 -3.79
N PHE A 70 -5.12 -3.62 -3.98
CA PHE A 70 -6.19 -3.68 -2.99
C PHE A 70 -5.70 -4.25 -1.64
N TRP A 71 -4.78 -5.22 -1.67
CA TRP A 71 -4.35 -5.93 -0.46
C TRP A 71 -3.14 -5.32 0.23
N TYR A 72 -2.20 -4.81 -0.56
CA TYR A 72 -0.87 -4.46 -0.07
C TYR A 72 -0.66 -2.96 0.14
N ASP A 73 -1.58 -2.13 -0.36
CA ASP A 73 -1.58 -0.70 -0.07
C ASP A 73 -2.23 -0.38 1.28
N ARG A 74 -1.78 0.72 1.87
CA ARG A 74 -2.23 1.20 3.18
C ARG A 74 -3.57 1.93 3.08
N TRP A 75 -4.64 1.18 3.24
CA TRP A 75 -6.01 1.69 3.37
C TRP A 75 -6.29 2.30 4.74
N LEU A 76 -5.76 1.66 5.78
CA LEU A 76 -6.09 1.98 7.17
C LEU A 76 -4.89 2.60 7.87
N PRO A 77 -5.10 3.45 8.90
CA PRO A 77 -4.00 3.97 9.71
C PRO A 77 -3.14 2.86 10.33
N SER A 78 -3.78 1.72 10.62
CA SER A 78 -3.17 0.50 11.14
C SER A 78 -2.39 -0.31 10.10
N GLY A 79 -2.40 0.06 8.82
CA GLY A 79 -1.60 -0.58 7.76
C GLY A 79 -2.41 -1.09 6.57
N ALA A 80 -1.77 -1.92 5.75
CA ALA A 80 -2.40 -2.58 4.62
C ALA A 80 -3.35 -3.70 5.07
N LEU A 81 -4.38 -4.02 4.29
CA LEU A 81 -5.34 -5.08 4.64
C LEU A 81 -4.65 -6.43 4.82
N ALA A 82 -3.70 -6.79 3.95
CA ALA A 82 -2.94 -8.04 4.06
C ALA A 82 -2.23 -8.19 5.43
N SER A 83 -1.75 -7.07 6.00
CA SER A 83 -1.07 -7.09 7.31
C SER A 83 -2.02 -7.38 8.48
N GLN A 84 -3.29 -7.00 8.36
CA GLN A 84 -4.31 -7.21 9.40
C GLN A 84 -4.92 -8.60 9.32
N LEU A 85 -5.01 -9.16 8.12
CA LEU A 85 -5.60 -10.46 7.89
C LEU A 85 -4.57 -11.60 8.06
N ALA A 86 -3.28 -11.28 8.11
CA ALA A 86 -2.19 -12.26 8.09
C ALA A 86 -2.29 -13.26 6.92
N ILE A 87 -2.93 -12.86 5.82
CA ILE A 87 -3.13 -13.72 4.65
C ILE A 87 -2.08 -13.34 3.60
N ASP A 88 -1.31 -14.33 3.15
CA ASP A 88 -0.47 -14.20 1.97
C ASP A 88 -1.34 -14.38 0.71
N LEU A 89 -2.16 -13.36 0.43
CA LEU A 89 -3.03 -13.34 -0.74
C LEU A 89 -2.16 -13.10 -1.97
N CYS A 90 -1.67 -14.18 -2.58
CA CYS A 90 -1.13 -14.17 -3.93
C CYS A 90 -2.17 -13.56 -4.87
N SER A 91 -2.16 -12.24 -5.06
CA SER A 91 -3.11 -11.65 -5.97
C SER A 91 -2.62 -10.31 -6.51
N HIS A 92 -2.73 -10.23 -7.84
CA HIS A 92 -2.57 -9.02 -8.61
C HIS A 92 -3.81 -8.11 -8.55
N PHE A 93 -4.74 -8.35 -7.60
CA PHE A 93 -5.98 -7.61 -7.53
C PHE A 93 -5.70 -6.13 -7.23
N ARG A 94 -6.17 -5.29 -8.14
CA ARG A 94 -6.12 -3.84 -8.06
C ARG A 94 -7.46 -3.33 -7.58
N VAL A 95 -7.46 -2.11 -7.06
CA VAL A 95 -8.69 -1.42 -6.62
C VAL A 95 -9.71 -1.32 -7.76
N ARG A 96 -9.24 -1.14 -9.00
CA ARG A 96 -10.09 -1.14 -10.20
C ARG A 96 -10.81 -2.45 -10.50
N ASP A 97 -10.40 -3.56 -9.86
CA ASP A 97 -11.01 -4.88 -10.07
C ASP A 97 -12.18 -5.12 -9.09
N PHE A 98 -12.39 -4.22 -8.11
CA PHE A 98 -13.45 -4.28 -7.10
C PHE A 98 -14.67 -3.32 -7.26
N PRO A 99 -14.80 -2.42 -8.26
CA PRO A 99 -15.98 -1.59 -8.36
C PRO A 99 -17.10 -2.32 -9.11
N VAL A 100 -18.27 -2.41 -8.48
CA VAL A 100 -19.56 -2.55 -9.15
C VAL A 100 -20.27 -1.21 -8.97
N ASP A 101 -20.45 -0.46 -10.06
CA ASP A 101 -21.28 0.75 -10.10
C ASP A 101 -20.97 1.82 -9.04
N GLN A 102 -19.70 2.23 -8.91
CA GLN A 102 -19.25 3.29 -7.98
C GLN A 102 -19.45 2.97 -6.49
N THR A 103 -19.78 1.72 -6.16
CA THR A 103 -19.90 1.23 -4.80
C THR A 103 -19.02 0.00 -4.62
N TRP A 104 -18.52 -0.20 -3.40
CA TRP A 104 -17.80 -1.42 -3.05
C TRP A 104 -18.76 -2.61 -3.19
N ASP A 105 -18.38 -3.68 -3.90
CA ASP A 105 -19.15 -4.93 -3.85
C ASP A 105 -18.97 -5.56 -2.46
N LEU A 106 -19.93 -5.26 -1.58
CA LEU A 106 -19.91 -5.72 -0.21
C LEU A 106 -19.98 -7.24 -0.12
N ASN A 107 -20.69 -7.92 -1.02
CA ASN A 107 -20.78 -9.38 -1.00
C ASN A 107 -19.44 -10.02 -1.32
N ALA A 108 -18.73 -9.48 -2.31
CA ALA A 108 -17.35 -9.88 -2.57
C ALA A 108 -16.47 -9.56 -1.36
N LEU A 109 -16.52 -8.34 -0.81
CA LEU A 109 -15.71 -7.96 0.35
C LEU A 109 -15.94 -8.83 1.58
N PHE A 110 -17.18 -9.21 1.89
CA PHE A 110 -17.50 -10.12 2.99
C PHE A 110 -16.86 -11.51 2.83
N CYS A 111 -16.60 -11.96 1.60
CA CYS A 111 -15.89 -13.22 1.36
C CYS A 111 -14.39 -13.14 1.67
N TRP A 112 -13.79 -11.95 1.64
CA TRP A 112 -12.33 -11.79 1.74
C TRP A 112 -11.87 -10.99 2.97
N VAL A 113 -12.75 -10.17 3.56
CA VAL A 113 -12.44 -9.24 4.64
C VAL A 113 -13.41 -9.48 5.81
N PRO A 114 -12.91 -9.61 7.05
CA PRO A 114 -13.73 -9.71 8.24
C PRO A 114 -14.72 -8.55 8.36
N PRO A 115 -15.96 -8.80 8.83
CA PRO A 115 -17.00 -7.78 8.99
C PRO A 115 -16.56 -6.55 9.80
N THR A 116 -15.56 -6.70 10.67
CA THR A 116 -15.04 -5.65 11.54
C THR A 116 -14.29 -4.54 10.81
N LEU A 117 -13.73 -4.82 9.63
CA LEU A 117 -12.94 -3.85 8.84
C LEU A 117 -13.77 -3.17 7.75
N ILE A 118 -14.95 -3.72 7.40
CA ILE A 118 -15.83 -3.18 6.37
C ILE A 118 -16.30 -1.74 6.66
N PRO A 119 -16.70 -1.38 7.89
CA PRO A 119 -17.07 0.00 8.20
C PRO A 119 -15.93 1.00 7.97
N GLN A 120 -14.68 0.56 8.15
CA GLN A 120 -13.50 1.40 7.94
C GLN A 120 -13.19 1.56 6.44
N LEU A 121 -13.39 0.50 5.65
CA LEU A 121 -13.24 0.53 4.19
C LEU A 121 -14.32 1.37 3.51
N LEU A 122 -15.55 1.34 4.02
CA LEU A 122 -16.67 2.15 3.52
C LEU A 122 -16.46 3.66 3.72
N GLN A 123 -15.64 4.08 4.68
CA GLN A 123 -15.25 5.48 4.86
C GLN A 123 -14.24 5.96 3.82
N ILE A 124 -13.56 5.02 3.16
CA ILE A 124 -12.62 5.29 2.07
C ILE A 124 -13.42 5.15 0.78
N SER A 125 -14.06 6.25 0.37
CA SER A 125 -14.84 6.28 -0.86
C SER A 125 -13.98 5.77 -2.03
N PRO A 126 -14.44 4.79 -2.83
CA PRO A 126 -13.83 4.55 -4.13
C PRO A 126 -14.10 5.82 -4.93
N SER A 127 -13.05 6.49 -5.38
CA SER A 127 -13.13 7.89 -5.82
C SER A 127 -14.31 8.15 -6.76
N SER A 128 -15.14 9.12 -6.38
CA SER A 128 -16.06 9.79 -7.30
C SER A 128 -15.22 10.62 -8.27
N ASN A 129 -14.97 10.13 -9.48
CA ASN A 129 -14.44 10.97 -10.55
C ASN A 129 -15.57 11.86 -11.11
N PRO A 130 -15.34 13.16 -11.36
CA PRO A 130 -15.76 13.77 -12.61
C PRO A 130 -14.87 13.33 -13.79
#